data_AF-A0A328N5U4-F1
#
_entry.id   AF-A0A328N5U4-F1
#
_cell.length_a   1.000
_cell.length_b   1.000
_cell.length_c   1.000
_cell.angle_alpha   90.00
_cell.angle_beta   90.00
_cell.angle_gamma   90.00
#
_symmetry.space_group_name_H-M   'P 1'
#
loop_
_entity.id
_entity.type
_entity.pdbx_description
1 polymer ?
#
loop_
_entity_poly.entity_id
_entity_poly.type
_entity_poly.pdbx_seq_one_letter_code
_entity_poly.pdbx_strand_id
1 'polypeptide(L)'
;MLTLKDPHETWRTELLTPVALRCGRPGLTTSFEDLPSRWRDAPVRTLRCADADGSWAVLVTVVRGYRQQPGDSLVGNEFGRDPHTGYNLDSPGDLVYELQVTEDDGSDEHELLAFRLFGDPQTAGAEALRWAGKKAAYSVSPSVERAEMRQRRDRRQFDNRQASAASPLVRVGVVSDEAASDLDALDASSLCWHFPRGNTGAYLRSAVVALAGYGEQRSHLRGRWLTARVEGEELVFGIDDLIPANQRHRWDNARWLWDRRAANTPAGLRWQVDRVEQAAPAVAAVRRGALPEALTNAGVETDPELDALLTGVPYRLSDAELTPTWVANLYRGLADLAPWRLDAAYRGWRDARQAQGLPVQDSVVLFGLGGVGAARKPKLALDHTGDAPLLRLIHTGSSAVLPYAHWTVPTDLDAHLYGWQPSLPYPQ
;
A
#
# COMPACT_ATOMS: atom_id res chain seq x y z
N MET A 1 -25.18 41.17 8.87
CA MET A 1 -23.73 41.29 9.11
C MET A 1 -23.08 41.73 7.80
N LEU A 2 -22.35 42.84 7.79
CA LEU A 2 -21.55 43.24 6.63
C LEU A 2 -20.36 42.29 6.54
N THR A 3 -20.24 41.56 5.44
CA THR A 3 -19.07 40.72 5.18
C THR A 3 -17.88 41.65 4.98
N LEU A 4 -16.93 41.64 5.93
CA LEU A 4 -15.66 42.35 5.79
C LEU A 4 -14.94 41.80 4.55
N LYS A 5 -14.50 42.70 3.66
CA LYS A 5 -13.76 42.38 2.44
C LYS A 5 -12.30 42.80 2.58
N ASP A 6 -11.43 42.24 1.74
CA ASP A 6 -10.05 42.70 1.62
C ASP A 6 -10.04 44.17 1.18
N PRO A 7 -9.45 45.11 1.95
CA PRO A 7 -9.34 46.51 1.54
C PRO A 7 -8.53 46.71 0.25
N HIS A 8 -7.72 45.72 -0.13
CA HIS A 8 -6.85 45.72 -1.32
C HIS A 8 -7.35 44.77 -2.42
N GLU A 9 -8.63 44.37 -2.42
CA GLU A 9 -9.23 43.37 -3.33
C GLU A 9 -8.87 43.62 -4.82
N THR A 10 -9.13 44.82 -5.33
CA THR A 10 -8.89 45.17 -6.73
C THR A 10 -7.41 45.12 -7.07
N TRP A 11 -6.56 45.75 -6.25
CA TRP A 11 -5.12 45.83 -6.50
C TRP A 11 -4.45 44.44 -6.45
N ARG A 12 -4.81 43.61 -5.46
CA ARG A 12 -4.33 42.22 -5.38
C ARG A 12 -4.76 41.40 -6.59
N THR A 13 -6.00 41.54 -7.04
CA THR A 13 -6.50 40.81 -8.21
C THR A 13 -5.71 41.18 -9.47
N GLU A 14 -5.43 42.46 -9.69
CA GLU A 14 -4.60 42.92 -10.81
C GLU A 14 -3.18 42.35 -10.73
N LEU A 15 -2.53 42.40 -9.56
CA LEU A 15 -1.18 41.88 -9.35
C LEU A 15 -1.10 40.35 -9.51
N LEU A 16 -2.15 39.61 -9.16
CA LEU A 16 -2.21 38.15 -9.28
C LEU A 16 -2.63 37.67 -10.68
N THR A 17 -3.20 38.54 -11.53
CA THR A 17 -3.65 38.18 -12.88
C THR A 17 -2.57 37.50 -13.74
N PRO A 18 -1.30 37.96 -13.76
CA PRO A 18 -0.24 37.28 -14.50
C PRO A 18 0.04 35.84 -14.01
N VAL A 19 -0.12 35.58 -12.72
CA VAL A 19 0.01 34.24 -12.13
C VAL A 19 -1.17 33.37 -12.56
N ALA A 20 -2.39 33.89 -12.50
CA ALA A 20 -3.62 33.19 -12.90
C ALA A 20 -3.55 32.75 -14.38
N LEU A 21 -3.10 33.63 -15.27
CA LEU A 21 -2.93 33.33 -16.70
C LEU A 21 -1.92 32.21 -16.96
N ARG A 22 -0.90 32.04 -16.09
CA ARG A 22 0.04 30.91 -16.16
C ARG A 22 -0.61 29.62 -15.65
N CYS A 23 -1.27 29.66 -14.50
CA CYS A 23 -1.94 28.49 -13.91
C CYS A 23 -3.04 27.92 -14.82
N GLY A 24 -3.77 28.74 -15.58
CA GLY A 24 -4.87 28.25 -16.44
C GLY A 24 -4.41 27.44 -17.67
N ARG A 25 -3.14 27.54 -18.09
CA ARG A 25 -2.62 26.86 -19.30
C ARG A 25 -2.47 25.33 -19.18
N PRO A 26 -2.00 24.75 -18.07
CA PRO A 26 -1.90 23.30 -17.88
C PRO A 26 -3.21 22.60 -17.47
N GLY A 27 -4.36 23.29 -17.44
CA GLY A 27 -5.62 22.68 -17.00
C GLY A 27 -5.83 22.66 -15.48
N LEU A 28 -5.10 23.49 -14.71
CA LEU A 28 -5.46 23.75 -13.32
C LEU A 28 -6.75 24.58 -13.27
N THR A 29 -7.59 24.29 -12.28
CA THR A 29 -8.72 25.14 -11.96
C THR A 29 -8.21 26.37 -11.23
N THR A 30 -8.51 27.58 -11.74
CA THR A 30 -8.09 28.84 -11.12
C THR A 30 -9.29 29.63 -10.63
N SER A 31 -9.26 30.07 -9.38
CA SER A 31 -10.29 30.90 -8.75
C SER A 31 -9.66 32.00 -7.91
N PHE A 32 -10.35 33.14 -7.78
CA PHE A 32 -10.00 34.16 -6.80
C PHE A 32 -10.92 34.05 -5.60
N GLU A 33 -10.35 33.94 -4.42
CA GLU A 33 -11.04 33.65 -3.17
C GLU A 33 -10.57 34.60 -2.07
N ASP A 34 -11.45 34.87 -1.10
CA ASP A 34 -11.13 35.68 0.07
C ASP A 34 -10.87 34.72 1.24
N LEU A 35 -9.60 34.48 1.56
CA LEU A 35 -9.20 33.52 2.59
C LEU A 35 -9.11 34.19 3.96
N PRO A 36 -9.66 33.58 5.04
CA PRO A 36 -9.47 34.08 6.39
C PRO A 36 -7.98 34.13 6.74
N SER A 37 -7.55 35.24 7.36
CA SER A 37 -6.20 35.36 7.91
C SER A 37 -6.26 35.30 9.43
N ARG A 38 -5.48 34.40 10.04
CA ARG A 38 -5.34 34.36 11.52
C ARG A 38 -4.75 35.65 12.11
N TRP A 39 -4.22 36.53 11.26
CA TRP A 39 -3.53 37.76 11.65
C TRP A 39 -4.34 39.04 11.36
N ARG A 40 -5.56 38.92 10.81
CA ARG A 40 -6.42 40.07 10.46
C ARG A 40 -7.90 39.83 10.70
N ASP A 41 -8.60 40.94 10.92
CA ASP A 41 -10.06 40.97 11.03
C ASP A 41 -10.76 40.88 9.67
N ALA A 42 -10.03 41.07 8.56
CA ALA A 42 -10.53 40.99 7.19
C ALA A 42 -9.86 39.84 6.43
N PRO A 43 -10.59 39.15 5.55
CA PRO A 43 -10.03 38.12 4.68
C PRO A 43 -9.07 38.74 3.65
N VAL A 44 -8.23 37.89 3.07
CA VAL A 44 -7.19 38.29 2.11
C VAL A 44 -7.48 37.68 0.74
N ARG A 45 -7.53 38.54 -0.28
CA ARG A 45 -7.71 38.15 -1.67
C ARG A 45 -6.53 37.29 -2.12
N THR A 46 -6.86 36.08 -2.55
CA THR A 46 -5.90 35.02 -2.88
C THR A 46 -6.31 34.36 -4.19
N LEU A 47 -5.34 34.06 -5.03
CA LEU A 47 -5.51 33.22 -6.21
C LEU A 47 -5.32 31.76 -5.76
N ARG A 48 -6.32 30.92 -5.98
CA ARG A 48 -6.22 29.47 -5.83
C ARG A 48 -5.99 28.84 -7.21
N CYS A 49 -4.90 28.09 -7.36
CA CYS A 49 -4.65 27.20 -8.50
C CYS A 49 -4.72 25.76 -7.99
N ALA A 50 -5.76 25.00 -8.35
CA ALA A 50 -6.02 23.66 -7.81
C ALA A 50 -6.01 22.58 -8.88
N ASP A 51 -5.72 21.34 -8.47
CA ASP A 51 -5.92 20.16 -9.31
C ASP A 51 -7.41 19.98 -9.64
N ALA A 52 -7.69 19.22 -10.70
CA ALA A 52 -9.06 18.97 -11.16
C ALA A 52 -9.90 18.21 -10.12
N ASP A 53 -9.26 17.34 -9.33
CA ASP A 53 -9.90 16.55 -8.26
C ASP A 53 -9.89 17.29 -6.90
N GLY A 54 -9.29 18.47 -6.82
CA GLY A 54 -9.18 19.25 -5.57
C GLY A 54 -8.21 18.70 -4.53
N SER A 55 -7.48 17.62 -4.83
CA SER A 55 -6.57 16.95 -3.87
C SER A 55 -5.45 17.85 -3.33
N TRP A 56 -5.07 18.88 -4.09
CA TRP A 56 -4.14 19.91 -3.63
C TRP A 56 -4.43 21.25 -4.29
N ALA A 57 -3.89 22.31 -3.70
CA ALA A 57 -3.95 23.66 -4.22
C ALA A 57 -2.66 24.43 -3.97
N VAL A 58 -2.34 25.33 -4.89
CA VAL A 58 -1.37 26.39 -4.70
C VAL A 58 -2.15 27.68 -4.46
N LEU A 59 -1.99 28.25 -3.29
CA LEU A 59 -2.58 29.52 -2.88
C LEU A 59 -1.53 30.62 -3.06
N VAL A 60 -1.83 31.61 -3.90
CA VAL A 60 -0.94 32.73 -4.17
C VAL A 60 -1.59 34.04 -3.74
N THR A 61 -0.91 34.79 -2.90
CA THR A 61 -1.35 36.12 -2.47
C THR A 61 -0.20 37.12 -2.55
N VAL A 62 -0.51 38.41 -2.54
CA VAL A 62 0.51 39.46 -2.62
C VAL A 62 0.66 40.12 -1.25
N VAL A 63 1.88 40.29 -0.78
CA VAL A 63 2.17 40.88 0.53
C VAL A 63 3.32 41.86 0.41
N ARG A 64 3.51 42.67 1.44
CA ARG A 64 4.73 43.45 1.67
C ARG A 64 5.75 42.56 2.37
N GLY A 65 6.93 42.50 1.79
CA GLY A 65 8.07 41.76 2.31
C GLY A 65 9.33 42.63 2.37
N TYR A 66 10.36 42.07 2.99
CA TYR A 66 11.70 42.64 3.01
C TYR A 66 12.69 41.57 2.58
N ARG A 67 13.76 41.96 1.88
CA ARG A 67 14.84 41.03 1.54
C ARG A 67 15.57 40.61 2.81
N GLN A 68 15.78 39.31 2.98
CA GLN A 68 16.58 38.77 4.06
C GLN A 68 18.07 38.87 3.70
N GLN A 69 18.92 39.06 4.70
CA GLN A 69 20.36 39.00 4.47
C GLN A 69 20.79 37.55 4.22
N PRO A 70 21.81 37.32 3.36
CA PRO A 70 22.39 35.99 3.18
C PRO A 70 22.83 35.40 4.52
N GLY A 71 22.21 34.30 4.95
CA GLY A 71 22.47 33.63 6.23
C GLY A 71 21.31 33.63 7.23
N ASP A 72 20.37 34.57 7.10
CA ASP A 72 19.18 34.68 7.97
C ASP A 72 17.95 33.91 7.43
N SER A 73 18.06 33.35 6.23
CA SER A 73 16.96 32.67 5.57
C SER A 73 16.66 31.31 6.23
N LEU A 74 15.45 31.18 6.76
CA LEU A 74 14.84 29.88 7.01
C LEU A 74 14.60 29.21 5.65
N VAL A 75 15.58 28.43 5.22
CA VAL A 75 15.59 27.49 4.08
C VAL A 75 14.83 27.99 2.84
N GLY A 76 15.53 28.74 2.00
CA GLY A 76 15.18 28.90 0.58
C GLY A 76 14.26 30.07 0.24
N ASN A 77 14.02 31.00 1.16
CA ASN A 77 13.29 32.25 0.89
C ASN A 77 14.25 33.44 0.85
N GLU A 78 14.28 34.20 -0.25
CA GLU A 78 15.01 35.47 -0.34
C GLU A 78 14.33 36.58 0.48
N PHE A 79 13.02 36.45 0.67
CA PHE A 79 12.19 37.44 1.35
C PHE A 79 11.69 36.92 2.69
N GLY A 80 11.53 37.84 3.64
CA GLY A 80 10.73 37.66 4.84
C GLY A 80 9.51 38.59 4.79
N ARG A 81 8.54 38.34 5.66
CA ARG A 81 7.43 39.27 5.89
C ARG A 81 7.07 39.32 7.37
N ASP A 82 6.53 40.43 7.80
CA ASP A 82 5.85 40.54 9.08
C ASP A 82 4.39 40.07 8.90
N PRO A 83 3.91 39.06 9.65
CA PRO A 83 2.55 38.57 9.52
C PRO A 83 1.46 39.57 9.89
N HIS A 84 1.75 40.58 10.72
CA HIS A 84 0.77 41.58 11.13
C HIS A 84 0.64 42.68 10.06
N THR A 85 1.76 43.20 9.59
CA THR A 85 1.77 44.35 8.66
C THR A 85 1.81 43.94 7.19
N GLY A 86 2.39 42.77 6.86
CA GLY A 86 2.68 42.36 5.48
C GLY A 86 1.47 42.24 4.56
N TYR A 87 0.28 41.94 5.07
CA TYR A 87 -0.93 41.89 4.22
C TYR A 87 -1.53 43.29 3.91
N ASN A 88 -0.94 44.38 4.41
CA ASN A 88 -1.38 45.73 4.10
C ASN A 88 -0.47 46.23 2.99
N LEU A 89 -1.03 46.40 1.78
CA LEU A 89 -0.22 46.80 0.65
C LEU A 89 0.25 48.27 0.74
N ASP A 90 -0.26 49.05 1.69
CA ASP A 90 0.24 50.39 1.99
C ASP A 90 1.44 50.39 2.96
N SER A 91 1.77 49.25 3.57
CA SER A 91 2.92 49.15 4.48
C SER A 91 4.25 49.24 3.71
N PRO A 92 5.34 49.69 4.37
CA PRO A 92 6.67 49.71 3.77
C PRO A 92 7.14 48.31 3.33
N GLY A 93 8.00 48.27 2.31
CA GLY A 93 8.62 47.04 1.81
C GLY A 93 8.33 46.75 0.33
N ASP A 94 8.92 45.67 -0.17
CA ASP A 94 8.75 45.20 -1.53
C ASP A 94 7.42 44.45 -1.68
N LEU A 95 6.79 44.53 -2.86
CA LEU A 95 5.68 43.64 -3.19
C LEU A 95 6.27 42.25 -3.48
N VAL A 96 5.80 41.25 -2.74
CA VAL A 96 6.21 39.86 -2.89
C VAL A 96 4.99 38.96 -3.01
N TYR A 97 5.15 37.88 -3.77
CA TYR A 97 4.14 36.86 -3.99
C TYR A 97 4.37 35.74 -2.99
N GLU A 98 3.46 35.65 -2.03
CA GLU A 98 3.39 34.54 -1.11
C GLU A 98 2.72 33.36 -1.80
N LEU A 99 3.40 32.23 -1.81
CA LEU A 99 2.92 30.97 -2.34
C LEU A 99 2.86 29.95 -1.20
N GLN A 100 1.68 29.38 -1.00
CA GLN A 100 1.43 28.28 -0.09
C GLN A 100 0.95 27.08 -0.90
N VAL A 101 1.55 25.92 -0.69
CA VAL A 101 1.08 24.66 -1.27
C VAL A 101 0.38 23.87 -0.19
N THR A 102 -0.89 23.58 -0.42
CA THR A 102 -1.75 22.87 0.52
C THR A 102 -2.25 21.58 -0.11
N GLU A 103 -2.31 20.52 0.68
CA GLU A 103 -2.87 19.22 0.29
C GLU A 103 -4.03 18.86 1.21
N ASP A 104 -5.11 18.30 0.65
CA ASP A 104 -6.20 17.74 1.43
C ASP A 104 -5.81 16.33 1.89
N ASP A 105 -5.61 16.15 3.19
CA ASP A 105 -5.27 14.86 3.79
C ASP A 105 -6.48 14.17 4.44
N GLY A 106 -7.69 14.74 4.26
CA GLY A 106 -8.94 14.31 4.88
C GLY A 106 -9.16 14.87 6.29
N SER A 107 -8.32 15.78 6.77
CA SER A 107 -8.52 16.48 8.04
C SER A 107 -9.23 17.83 7.87
N ASP A 108 -9.65 18.45 8.98
CA ASP A 108 -10.34 19.74 8.96
C ASP A 108 -9.44 20.90 8.45
N GLU A 109 -8.12 20.73 8.48
CA GLU A 109 -7.15 21.72 8.01
C GLU A 109 -6.26 21.11 6.92
N HIS A 110 -6.13 21.80 5.77
CA HIS A 110 -5.24 21.30 4.72
C HIS A 110 -3.78 21.32 5.19
N GLU A 111 -3.02 20.28 4.86
CA GLU A 111 -1.60 20.19 5.18
C GLU A 111 -0.79 21.20 4.36
N LEU A 112 0.01 22.04 5.03
CA LEU A 112 0.92 22.98 4.36
C LEU A 112 2.22 22.28 3.94
N LEU A 113 2.31 21.92 2.66
CA LEU A 113 3.48 21.24 2.09
C LEU A 113 4.66 22.19 1.83
N ALA A 114 4.38 23.43 1.45
CA ALA A 114 5.40 24.41 1.17
C ALA A 114 4.92 25.85 1.38
N PHE A 115 5.87 26.69 1.78
CA PHE A 115 5.70 28.13 1.92
C PHE A 115 6.89 28.83 1.27
N ARG A 116 6.63 29.70 0.29
CA ARG A 116 7.67 30.45 -0.43
C ARG A 116 7.25 31.89 -0.71
N LEU A 117 8.23 32.80 -0.74
CA LEU A 117 8.03 34.20 -1.09
C LEU A 117 8.87 34.56 -2.34
N PHE A 118 8.23 35.17 -3.34
CA PHE A 118 8.87 35.54 -4.62
C PHE A 118 8.78 37.04 -4.91
N GLY A 119 9.81 37.62 -5.51
CA GLY A 119 9.82 39.05 -5.85
C GLY A 119 9.04 39.42 -7.11
N ASP A 120 8.61 38.43 -7.91
CA ASP A 120 7.94 38.67 -9.19
C ASP A 120 6.88 37.60 -9.50
N PRO A 121 5.83 37.95 -10.28
CA PRO A 121 4.74 37.03 -10.57
C PRO A 121 5.13 35.90 -11.54
N GLN A 122 6.17 36.09 -12.36
CA GLN A 122 6.58 35.07 -13.33
C GLN A 122 7.23 33.88 -12.62
N THR A 123 8.06 34.16 -11.63
CA THR A 123 8.69 33.13 -10.78
C THR A 123 7.66 32.44 -9.89
N ALA A 124 6.73 33.18 -9.26
CA ALA A 124 5.64 32.59 -8.49
C ALA A 124 4.75 31.67 -9.35
N GLY A 125 4.39 32.12 -10.56
CA GLY A 125 3.63 31.30 -11.50
C GLY A 125 4.41 30.08 -12.00
N ALA A 126 5.72 30.20 -12.23
CA ALA A 126 6.56 29.06 -12.59
C ALA A 126 6.65 28.02 -11.46
N GLU A 127 6.72 28.46 -10.21
CA GLU A 127 6.69 27.57 -9.04
C GLU A 127 5.34 26.86 -8.91
N ALA A 128 4.22 27.56 -9.07
CA ALA A 128 2.89 26.94 -9.08
C ALA A 128 2.79 25.84 -10.14
N LEU A 129 3.32 26.09 -11.34
CA LEU A 129 3.39 25.11 -12.43
C LEU A 129 4.34 23.94 -12.12
N ARG A 130 5.43 24.17 -11.39
CA ARG A 130 6.35 23.11 -10.95
C ARG A 130 5.65 22.13 -10.02
N TRP A 131 4.82 22.64 -9.10
CA TRP A 131 4.00 21.80 -8.22
C TRP A 131 2.93 21.03 -8.99
N ALA A 132 2.26 21.67 -9.95
CA ALA A 132 1.33 20.99 -10.85
C ALA A 132 1.98 19.86 -11.65
N GLY A 133 3.22 20.09 -12.10
CA GLY A 133 4.01 19.08 -12.80
C GLY A 133 4.46 17.91 -11.92
N LYS A 134 4.41 18.03 -10.59
CA LYS A 134 4.93 17.01 -9.66
C LYS A 134 4.19 15.68 -9.78
N LYS A 135 2.84 15.70 -9.89
CA LYS A 135 2.03 14.48 -10.09
C LYS A 135 2.47 13.74 -11.34
N ALA A 136 2.54 14.43 -12.48
CA ALA A 136 3.02 13.86 -13.73
C ALA A 136 4.49 13.42 -13.71
N ALA A 137 5.37 14.15 -13.02
CA ALA A 137 6.80 13.84 -12.92
C ALA A 137 7.09 12.55 -12.14
N TYR A 138 6.22 12.19 -11.19
CA TYR A 138 6.34 10.99 -10.37
C TYR A 138 5.38 9.87 -10.76
N SER A 139 4.49 10.10 -11.74
CA SER A 139 3.72 9.03 -12.35
C SER A 139 4.64 8.02 -13.02
N VAL A 140 4.41 6.74 -12.77
CA VAL A 140 5.18 5.64 -13.34
C VAL A 140 4.26 4.63 -13.98
N SER A 141 4.70 4.03 -15.10
CA SER A 141 4.02 2.84 -15.59
C SER A 141 4.34 1.66 -14.68
N PRO A 142 3.33 0.91 -14.20
CA PRO A 142 3.58 -0.26 -13.38
C PRO A 142 4.53 -1.26 -14.06
N SER A 143 5.56 -1.70 -13.33
CA SER A 143 6.52 -2.67 -13.83
C SER A 143 5.92 -4.08 -13.79
N VAL A 144 5.31 -4.52 -14.88
CA VAL A 144 4.80 -5.88 -15.02
C VAL A 144 5.89 -6.81 -15.57
N GLU A 145 6.14 -7.92 -14.88
CA GLU A 145 7.05 -8.95 -15.38
C GLU A 145 6.54 -9.48 -16.74
N ARG A 146 7.43 -9.53 -17.73
CA ARG A 146 7.10 -10.05 -19.07
C ARG A 146 6.56 -11.48 -18.95
N ALA A 147 5.49 -11.77 -19.69
CA ALA A 147 4.80 -13.07 -19.64
C ALA A 147 5.75 -14.27 -19.82
N GLU A 148 6.69 -14.19 -20.75
CA GLU A 148 7.68 -15.26 -20.97
C GLU A 148 8.62 -15.47 -19.79
N MET A 149 9.06 -14.38 -19.13
CA MET A 149 9.94 -14.48 -17.96
C MET A 149 9.20 -15.09 -16.78
N ARG A 150 7.96 -14.66 -16.55
CA ARG A 150 7.06 -15.23 -15.54
C ARG A 150 6.82 -16.71 -15.81
N GLN A 151 6.44 -17.10 -17.02
CA GLN A 151 6.20 -18.50 -17.36
C GLN A 151 7.44 -19.37 -17.13
N ARG A 152 8.64 -18.89 -17.53
CA ARG A 152 9.91 -19.59 -17.26
C ARG A 152 10.18 -19.71 -15.76
N ARG A 153 9.92 -18.66 -14.98
CA ARG A 153 10.08 -18.66 -13.52
C ARG A 153 9.13 -19.66 -12.86
N ASP A 154 7.85 -19.60 -13.21
CA ASP A 154 6.81 -20.47 -12.65
C ASP A 154 7.08 -21.94 -13.03
N ARG A 155 7.57 -22.19 -14.25
CA ARG A 155 8.00 -23.54 -14.67
C ARG A 155 9.17 -24.06 -13.84
N ARG A 156 10.20 -23.23 -13.62
CA ARG A 156 11.32 -23.60 -12.74
C ARG A 156 10.85 -23.88 -11.32
N GLN A 157 9.93 -23.06 -10.78
CA GLN A 157 9.36 -23.29 -9.45
C GLN A 157 8.60 -24.62 -9.42
N PHE A 158 7.76 -24.91 -10.41
CA PHE A 158 7.04 -26.18 -10.54
C PHE A 158 8.00 -27.38 -10.55
N ASP A 159 9.01 -27.38 -11.43
CA ASP A 159 9.95 -28.49 -11.54
C ASP A 159 10.71 -28.73 -10.22
N ASN A 160 11.12 -27.66 -9.53
CA ASN A 160 11.76 -27.76 -8.21
C ASN A 160 10.80 -28.28 -7.13
N ARG A 161 9.54 -27.85 -7.12
CA ARG A 161 8.53 -28.35 -6.18
C ARG A 161 8.28 -29.84 -6.39
N GLN A 162 8.18 -30.27 -7.65
CA GLN A 162 8.03 -31.68 -8.00
C GLN A 162 9.22 -32.51 -7.54
N ALA A 163 10.44 -32.06 -7.81
CA ALA A 163 11.64 -32.74 -7.34
C ALA A 163 11.71 -32.85 -5.81
N SER A 164 11.46 -31.75 -5.09
CA SER A 164 11.46 -31.74 -3.62
C SER A 164 10.35 -32.58 -3.00
N ALA A 165 9.17 -32.64 -3.61
CA ALA A 165 8.05 -33.45 -3.11
C ALA A 165 8.25 -34.95 -3.38
N ALA A 166 8.93 -35.31 -4.46
CA ALA A 166 9.24 -36.69 -4.82
C ALA A 166 10.35 -37.30 -3.94
N SER A 167 11.30 -36.48 -3.47
CA SER A 167 12.34 -36.90 -2.53
C SER A 167 12.49 -35.88 -1.39
N PRO A 168 11.53 -35.84 -0.43
CA PRO A 168 11.55 -34.87 0.65
C PRO A 168 12.79 -35.01 1.53
N LEU A 169 13.57 -33.94 1.61
CA LEU A 169 14.69 -33.82 2.56
C LEU A 169 14.19 -33.05 3.79
N VAL A 170 13.77 -33.80 4.81
CA VAL A 170 13.23 -33.23 6.03
C VAL A 170 13.91 -33.80 7.27
N ARG A 171 14.12 -32.94 8.27
CA ARG A 171 14.74 -33.32 9.53
C ARG A 171 13.96 -32.74 10.70
N VAL A 172 13.69 -33.57 11.70
CA VAL A 172 13.11 -33.11 12.96
C VAL A 172 14.24 -32.67 13.89
N GLY A 173 14.22 -31.41 14.32
CA GLY A 173 15.14 -30.86 15.31
C GLY A 173 14.69 -31.16 16.73
N VAL A 174 15.01 -30.26 17.67
CA VAL A 174 14.53 -30.36 19.06
C VAL A 174 13.07 -29.91 19.10
N VAL A 175 12.19 -30.83 19.50
CA VAL A 175 10.74 -30.64 19.57
C VAL A 175 10.22 -31.13 20.92
N SER A 176 9.22 -30.46 21.48
CA SER A 176 8.55 -30.88 22.72
C SER A 176 7.54 -32.00 22.45
N ASP A 177 7.23 -32.79 23.47
CA ASP A 177 6.29 -33.92 23.39
C ASP A 177 4.89 -33.51 22.88
N GLU A 178 4.48 -32.27 23.15
CA GLU A 178 3.19 -31.72 22.68
C GLU A 178 3.08 -31.65 21.14
N ALA A 179 4.21 -31.65 20.42
CA ALA A 179 4.25 -31.63 18.96
C ALA A 179 4.22 -33.04 18.33
N ALA A 180 4.33 -34.11 19.12
CA ALA A 180 4.44 -35.48 18.62
C ALA A 180 3.31 -35.86 17.67
N SER A 181 2.05 -35.55 18.04
CA SER A 181 0.89 -35.87 17.20
C SER A 181 0.91 -35.15 15.84
N ASP A 182 1.38 -33.91 15.79
CA ASP A 182 1.47 -33.15 14.54
C ASP A 182 2.65 -33.62 13.68
N LEU A 183 3.77 -34.00 14.31
CA LEU A 183 4.93 -34.59 13.62
C LEU A 183 4.61 -35.97 13.03
N ASP A 184 3.86 -36.81 13.75
CA ASP A 184 3.40 -38.12 13.25
C ASP A 184 2.46 -37.98 12.05
N ALA A 185 1.68 -36.89 12.03
CA ALA A 185 0.76 -36.56 10.95
C ALA A 185 1.42 -35.78 9.80
N LEU A 186 2.72 -35.49 9.87
CA LEU A 186 3.42 -34.73 8.86
C LEU A 186 3.33 -35.42 7.48
N ASP A 187 2.94 -34.65 6.48
CA ASP A 187 3.11 -34.97 5.07
C ASP A 187 4.28 -34.17 4.51
N ALA A 188 5.47 -34.80 4.50
CA ALA A 188 6.70 -34.18 4.04
C ALA A 188 6.65 -33.80 2.55
N SER A 189 5.97 -34.59 1.71
CA SER A 189 5.84 -34.29 0.28
C SER A 189 4.97 -33.06 0.07
N SER A 190 3.83 -32.97 0.75
CA SER A 190 2.95 -31.80 0.69
C SER A 190 3.63 -30.55 1.21
N LEU A 191 4.33 -30.64 2.34
CA LEU A 191 5.11 -29.52 2.88
C LEU A 191 6.16 -29.02 1.88
N CYS A 192 7.00 -29.92 1.34
CA CYS A 192 8.05 -29.57 0.37
C CYS A 192 7.49 -28.95 -0.92
N TRP A 193 6.33 -29.45 -1.38
CA TRP A 193 5.62 -28.90 -2.53
C TRP A 193 5.16 -27.47 -2.27
N HIS A 194 4.56 -27.21 -1.12
CA HIS A 194 3.94 -25.92 -0.81
C HIS A 194 4.91 -24.89 -0.21
N PHE A 195 6.07 -25.32 0.30
CA PHE A 195 7.01 -24.44 1.00
C PHE A 195 7.36 -23.19 0.15
N PRO A 196 7.46 -21.99 0.76
CA PRO A 196 7.77 -20.75 0.04
C PRO A 196 9.03 -20.87 -0.83
N ARG A 197 8.97 -20.36 -2.07
CA ARG A 197 10.07 -20.40 -3.04
C ARG A 197 10.56 -19.01 -3.39
N GLY A 198 11.86 -18.88 -3.67
CA GLY A 198 12.42 -17.68 -4.27
C GLY A 198 12.27 -17.65 -5.79
N ASN A 199 12.80 -16.59 -6.43
CA ASN A 199 12.76 -16.42 -7.89
C ASN A 199 13.52 -17.50 -8.67
N THR A 200 14.44 -18.21 -8.02
CA THR A 200 15.21 -19.31 -8.62
C THR A 200 14.48 -20.66 -8.59
N GLY A 201 13.37 -20.79 -7.83
CA GLY A 201 12.72 -22.08 -7.58
C GLY A 201 13.21 -22.81 -6.32
N ALA A 202 14.34 -22.40 -5.75
CA ALA A 202 14.82 -22.91 -4.48
C ALA A 202 13.91 -22.47 -3.32
N TYR A 203 13.98 -23.19 -2.19
CA TYR A 203 13.30 -22.77 -0.97
C TYR A 203 13.73 -21.36 -0.55
N LEU A 204 12.76 -20.56 -0.10
CA LEU A 204 13.02 -19.24 0.43
C LEU A 204 13.67 -19.37 1.82
N ARG A 205 14.99 -19.18 1.89
CA ARG A 205 15.77 -19.39 3.13
C ARG A 205 15.37 -18.50 4.30
N SER A 206 14.81 -17.32 4.02
CA SER A 206 14.33 -16.39 5.05
C SER A 206 12.94 -16.75 5.58
N ALA A 207 12.26 -17.76 5.01
CA ALA A 207 10.92 -18.14 5.44
C ALA A 207 10.98 -19.00 6.70
N VAL A 208 10.21 -18.61 7.70
CA VAL A 208 9.81 -19.45 8.83
C VAL A 208 8.32 -19.71 8.65
N VAL A 209 7.96 -20.98 8.42
CA VAL A 209 6.58 -21.41 8.22
C VAL A 209 6.04 -21.90 9.56
N ALA A 210 5.03 -21.23 10.11
CA ALA A 210 4.37 -21.59 11.36
C ALA A 210 3.22 -22.58 11.06
N LEU A 211 3.33 -23.80 11.57
CA LEU A 211 2.47 -24.93 11.23
C LEU A 211 1.34 -25.13 12.26
N ALA A 212 1.67 -25.14 13.55
CA ALA A 212 0.71 -25.34 14.65
C ALA A 212 1.18 -24.59 15.91
N GLY A 213 0.24 -24.00 16.66
CA GLY A 213 0.52 -23.33 17.93
C GLY A 213 0.17 -24.23 19.13
N TYR A 214 0.98 -24.17 20.20
CA TYR A 214 0.80 -25.00 21.41
C TYR A 214 0.58 -24.17 22.67
N GLY A 215 -0.23 -24.68 23.59
CA GLY A 215 -0.60 -23.96 24.82
C GLY A 215 -1.56 -22.79 24.58
N GLU A 216 -1.62 -21.85 25.53
CA GLU A 216 -2.48 -20.66 25.41
C GLU A 216 -1.92 -19.72 24.33
N GLN A 217 -2.65 -19.57 23.23
CA GLN A 217 -2.25 -18.72 22.11
C GLN A 217 -2.92 -17.35 22.22
N ARG A 218 -2.10 -16.31 22.36
CA ARG A 218 -2.55 -14.91 22.29
C ARG A 218 -1.94 -14.25 21.07
N SER A 219 -2.78 -13.64 20.23
CA SER A 219 -2.40 -13.13 18.91
C SER A 219 -1.24 -12.11 18.94
N HIS A 220 -1.12 -11.32 20.02
CA HIS A 220 -0.14 -10.25 20.18
C HIS A 220 1.07 -10.63 21.05
N LEU A 221 1.09 -11.81 21.67
CA LEU A 221 2.21 -12.28 22.49
C LEU A 221 2.97 -13.37 21.76
N ARG A 222 4.21 -13.61 22.22
CA ARG A 222 4.96 -14.80 21.79
C ARG A 222 4.27 -16.03 22.38
N GLY A 223 4.00 -17.00 21.52
CA GLY A 223 3.59 -18.35 21.90
C GLY A 223 4.52 -19.37 21.26
N ARG A 224 4.46 -20.62 21.73
CA ARG A 224 5.24 -21.73 21.17
C ARG A 224 4.54 -22.26 19.91
N TRP A 225 5.31 -22.44 18.84
CA TRP A 225 4.82 -22.91 17.55
C TRP A 225 5.70 -24.01 16.98
N LEU A 226 5.11 -25.06 16.43
CA LEU A 226 5.77 -25.92 15.46
C LEU A 226 6.06 -25.12 14.20
N THR A 227 7.32 -25.09 13.79
CA THR A 227 7.77 -24.39 12.61
C THR A 227 8.54 -25.28 11.66
N ALA A 228 8.60 -24.88 10.39
CA ALA A 228 9.52 -25.40 9.40
C ALA A 228 10.37 -24.26 8.83
N ARG A 229 11.68 -24.48 8.69
CA ARG A 229 12.64 -23.55 8.10
C ARG A 229 13.61 -24.28 7.18
N VAL A 230 14.36 -23.55 6.37
CA VAL A 230 15.38 -24.13 5.49
C VAL A 230 16.74 -24.11 6.19
N GLU A 231 17.43 -25.25 6.24
CA GLU A 231 18.85 -25.34 6.59
C GLU A 231 19.59 -26.14 5.52
N GLY A 232 20.52 -25.50 4.81
CA GLY A 232 21.13 -26.10 3.62
C GLY A 232 20.09 -26.36 2.53
N GLU A 233 19.83 -27.64 2.26
CA GLU A 233 18.81 -28.13 1.32
C GLU A 233 17.61 -28.81 2.01
N GLU A 234 17.67 -28.94 3.34
CA GLU A 234 16.65 -29.63 4.13
C GLU A 234 15.61 -28.64 4.69
N LEU A 235 14.39 -29.13 4.90
CA LEU A 235 13.43 -28.49 5.78
C LEU A 235 13.60 -29.04 7.20
N VAL A 236 13.82 -28.15 8.15
CA VAL A 236 14.06 -28.49 9.56
C VAL A 236 12.87 -28.06 10.39
N PHE A 237 12.34 -29.00 11.17
CA PHE A 237 11.27 -28.74 12.12
C PHE A 237 11.82 -28.40 13.50
N GLY A 238 11.16 -27.48 14.18
CA GLY A 238 11.48 -27.13 15.55
C GLY A 238 10.32 -26.42 16.24
N ILE A 239 10.56 -26.03 17.48
CA ILE A 239 9.67 -25.17 18.24
C ILE A 239 10.28 -23.77 18.33
N ASP A 240 9.52 -22.76 17.92
CA ASP A 240 9.90 -21.35 18.05
C ASP A 240 8.86 -20.55 18.83
N ASP A 241 9.34 -19.53 19.54
CA ASP A 241 8.50 -18.52 20.17
C ASP A 241 8.17 -17.39 19.19
N LEU A 242 7.02 -17.51 18.54
CA LEU A 242 6.55 -16.58 17.51
C LEU A 242 5.39 -15.73 18.01
N ILE A 243 5.31 -14.48 17.51
CA ILE A 243 4.08 -13.67 17.60
C ILE A 243 3.23 -14.04 16.38
N PRO A 244 2.12 -14.76 16.53
CA PRO A 244 1.41 -15.38 15.41
C PRO A 244 0.72 -14.38 14.49
N ALA A 245 0.35 -13.20 15.01
CA ALA A 245 -0.19 -12.13 14.18
C ALA A 245 0.83 -11.58 13.17
N ASN A 246 2.15 -11.71 13.43
CA ASN A 246 3.19 -11.13 12.59
C ASN A 246 3.69 -12.09 11.50
N GLN A 247 3.16 -13.32 11.42
CA GLN A 247 3.69 -14.37 10.55
C GLN A 247 2.96 -14.41 9.21
N ARG A 248 3.69 -14.08 8.12
CA ARG A 248 3.17 -14.16 6.74
C ARG A 248 2.94 -15.60 6.28
N HIS A 249 3.75 -16.53 6.76
CA HIS A 249 3.69 -17.94 6.41
C HIS A 249 3.10 -18.75 7.58
N ARG A 250 1.84 -18.49 7.91
CA ARG A 250 1.10 -19.25 8.92
C ARG A 250 0.11 -20.20 8.26
N TRP A 251 0.21 -21.48 8.56
CA TRP A 251 -0.52 -22.57 7.90
C TRP A 251 -1.39 -23.38 8.86
N ASP A 252 -1.57 -22.91 10.08
CA ASP A 252 -2.46 -23.49 11.10
C ASP A 252 -3.89 -23.68 10.59
N ASN A 253 -4.40 -22.70 9.86
CA ASN A 253 -5.74 -22.72 9.26
C ASN A 253 -5.76 -23.26 7.82
N ALA A 254 -4.62 -23.77 7.32
CA ALA A 254 -4.47 -24.36 5.99
C ALA A 254 -3.69 -25.67 6.08
N ARG A 255 -4.13 -26.56 7.00
CA ARG A 255 -3.44 -27.82 7.32
C ARG A 255 -3.19 -28.74 6.12
N TRP A 256 -4.02 -28.67 5.09
CA TRP A 256 -3.82 -29.41 3.82
C TRP A 256 -2.48 -29.11 3.13
N LEU A 257 -1.77 -28.05 3.52
CA LEU A 257 -0.43 -27.73 3.03
C LEU A 257 0.66 -28.68 3.58
N TRP A 258 0.42 -29.37 4.70
CA TRP A 258 1.49 -30.09 5.43
C TRP A 258 1.03 -31.28 6.29
N ASP A 259 -0.26 -31.41 6.61
CA ASP A 259 -0.81 -32.43 7.51
C ASP A 259 -1.59 -33.48 6.71
N ARG A 260 -1.17 -34.75 6.80
CA ARG A 260 -1.81 -35.86 6.07
C ARG A 260 -3.28 -36.06 6.45
N ARG A 261 -3.68 -35.68 7.66
CA ARG A 261 -5.08 -35.77 8.12
C ARG A 261 -5.98 -34.82 7.34
N ALA A 262 -5.41 -33.78 6.74
CA ALA A 262 -6.11 -32.79 5.93
C ALA A 262 -5.85 -32.95 4.42
N ALA A 263 -5.21 -34.04 3.97
CA ALA A 263 -4.84 -34.24 2.57
C ALA A 263 -6.05 -34.25 1.62
N ASN A 264 -7.20 -34.74 2.08
CA ASN A 264 -8.45 -34.82 1.31
C ASN A 264 -9.34 -33.58 1.48
N THR A 265 -8.78 -32.41 1.81
CA THR A 265 -9.56 -31.17 1.88
C THR A 265 -10.15 -30.87 0.49
N PRO A 266 -11.49 -30.75 0.35
CA PRO A 266 -12.14 -30.51 -0.94
C PRO A 266 -11.70 -29.20 -1.59
N ALA A 267 -11.77 -29.13 -2.93
CA ALA A 267 -11.38 -27.95 -3.71
C ALA A 267 -12.06 -26.66 -3.21
N GLY A 268 -13.37 -26.69 -2.93
CA GLY A 268 -14.12 -25.54 -2.42
C GLY A 268 -13.63 -24.99 -1.07
N LEU A 269 -12.95 -25.79 -0.24
CA LEU A 269 -12.32 -25.31 1.00
C LEU A 269 -10.84 -24.95 0.80
N ARG A 270 -10.14 -25.73 -0.04
CA ARG A 270 -8.72 -25.59 -0.32
C ARG A 270 -8.41 -24.36 -1.17
N TRP A 271 -9.15 -24.22 -2.27
CA TRP A 271 -8.98 -23.19 -3.30
C TRP A 271 -10.02 -22.09 -3.22
N GLN A 272 -11.12 -22.31 -2.48
CA GLN A 272 -12.28 -21.42 -2.41
C GLN A 272 -12.98 -21.25 -3.76
N VAL A 273 -12.82 -22.26 -4.61
CA VAL A 273 -13.52 -22.50 -5.86
C VAL A 273 -13.67 -24.01 -6.01
N ASP A 274 -14.77 -24.45 -6.59
CA ASP A 274 -15.01 -25.88 -6.83
C ASP A 274 -14.26 -26.37 -8.08
N ARG A 275 -13.99 -25.45 -9.01
CA ARG A 275 -13.41 -25.78 -10.31
C ARG A 275 -12.35 -24.78 -10.74
N VAL A 276 -11.30 -25.27 -11.39
CA VAL A 276 -10.14 -24.47 -11.86
C VAL A 276 -10.59 -23.32 -12.76
N GLU A 277 -11.60 -23.54 -13.61
CA GLU A 277 -12.10 -22.56 -14.56
C GLU A 277 -12.71 -21.32 -13.89
N GLN A 278 -13.15 -21.44 -12.63
CA GLN A 278 -13.70 -20.30 -11.87
C GLN A 278 -12.60 -19.30 -11.47
N ALA A 279 -11.37 -19.78 -11.20
CA ALA A 279 -10.24 -18.93 -10.84
C ALA A 279 -9.46 -18.41 -12.07
N ALA A 280 -9.53 -19.11 -13.20
CA ALA A 280 -8.69 -18.85 -14.37
C ALA A 280 -8.74 -17.41 -14.92
N PRO A 281 -9.92 -16.74 -15.05
CA PRO A 281 -9.98 -15.38 -15.55
C PRO A 281 -9.24 -14.38 -14.65
N ALA A 282 -9.44 -14.47 -13.33
CA ALA A 282 -8.79 -13.60 -12.36
C ALA A 282 -7.27 -13.80 -12.35
N VAL A 283 -6.81 -15.06 -12.36
CA VAL A 283 -5.37 -15.35 -12.41
C VAL A 283 -4.75 -14.86 -13.71
N ALA A 284 -5.44 -15.01 -14.85
CA ALA A 284 -4.94 -14.51 -16.13
C ALA A 284 -4.78 -12.98 -16.12
N ALA A 285 -5.72 -12.23 -15.54
CA ALA A 285 -5.63 -10.79 -15.39
C ALA A 285 -4.45 -10.38 -14.48
N VAL A 286 -4.29 -11.02 -13.31
CA VAL A 286 -3.14 -10.80 -12.40
C VAL A 286 -1.81 -11.07 -13.10
N ARG A 287 -1.69 -12.19 -13.83
CA ARG A 287 -0.45 -12.57 -14.54
C ARG A 287 -0.04 -11.57 -15.62
N ARG A 288 -1.00 -10.93 -16.28
CA ARG A 288 -0.75 -9.85 -17.27
C ARG A 288 -0.56 -8.47 -16.63
N GLY A 289 -0.63 -8.38 -15.30
CA GLY A 289 -0.54 -7.11 -14.56
C GLY A 289 -1.78 -6.24 -14.65
N ALA A 290 -2.90 -6.76 -15.15
CA ALA A 290 -4.18 -6.05 -15.17
C ALA A 290 -4.86 -6.18 -13.79
N LEU A 291 -4.21 -5.66 -12.74
CA LEU A 291 -4.70 -5.75 -11.37
C LEU A 291 -6.08 -5.09 -11.17
N PRO A 292 -6.36 -3.88 -11.71
CA PRO A 292 -7.69 -3.29 -11.63
C PRO A 292 -8.78 -4.21 -12.22
N GLU A 293 -8.52 -4.78 -13.41
CA GLU A 293 -9.44 -5.74 -14.06
C GLU A 293 -9.67 -6.98 -13.18
N ALA A 294 -8.61 -7.54 -12.60
CA ALA A 294 -8.69 -8.71 -11.74
C ALA A 294 -9.52 -8.47 -10.47
N LEU A 295 -9.39 -7.29 -9.86
CA LEU A 295 -10.13 -6.87 -8.67
C LEU A 295 -11.61 -6.65 -9.00
N THR A 296 -11.90 -5.85 -10.04
CA THR A 296 -13.27 -5.58 -10.49
C THR A 296 -14.01 -6.87 -10.86
N ASN A 297 -13.38 -7.78 -11.61
CA ASN A 297 -14.00 -9.06 -11.99
C ASN A 297 -14.29 -9.97 -10.80
N ALA A 298 -13.58 -9.80 -9.69
CA ALA A 298 -13.78 -10.55 -8.45
C ALA A 298 -14.70 -9.83 -7.46
N GLY A 299 -15.27 -8.67 -7.81
CA GLY A 299 -16.10 -7.87 -6.92
C GLY A 299 -15.34 -7.28 -5.74
N VAL A 300 -14.04 -7.02 -5.91
CA VAL A 300 -13.18 -6.40 -4.90
C VAL A 300 -13.12 -4.91 -5.15
N GLU A 301 -13.51 -4.13 -4.15
CA GLU A 301 -13.43 -2.67 -4.20
C GLU A 301 -12.03 -2.18 -3.85
N THR A 302 -11.73 -0.96 -4.26
CA THR A 302 -10.49 -0.24 -3.97
C THR A 302 -10.82 1.16 -3.48
N ASP A 303 -10.01 1.68 -2.54
CA ASP A 303 -10.13 3.07 -2.15
C ASP A 303 -9.42 4.01 -3.16
N PRO A 304 -9.77 5.30 -3.20
CA PRO A 304 -9.17 6.25 -4.15
C PRO A 304 -7.64 6.34 -4.06
N GLU A 305 -7.08 6.20 -2.86
CA GLU A 305 -5.63 6.22 -2.65
C GLU A 305 -4.95 5.02 -3.32
N LEU A 306 -5.52 3.82 -3.18
CA LEU A 306 -5.03 2.63 -3.84
C LEU A 306 -5.25 2.66 -5.36
N ASP A 307 -6.37 3.19 -5.84
CA ASP A 307 -6.65 3.33 -7.28
C ASP A 307 -5.60 4.18 -8.00
N ALA A 308 -5.19 5.30 -7.37
CA ALA A 308 -4.11 6.12 -7.89
C ALA A 308 -2.81 5.31 -8.01
N LEU A 309 -2.43 4.54 -6.98
CA LEU A 309 -1.22 3.69 -7.04
C LEU A 309 -1.34 2.54 -8.04
N LEU A 310 -2.53 1.94 -8.20
CA LEU A 310 -2.76 0.89 -9.19
C LEU A 310 -2.60 1.43 -10.62
N THR A 311 -2.96 2.68 -10.85
CA THR A 311 -2.77 3.39 -12.14
C THR A 311 -1.39 4.05 -12.27
N GLY A 312 -0.55 3.94 -11.24
CA GLY A 312 0.82 4.44 -11.26
C GLY A 312 0.95 5.93 -11.00
N VAL A 313 -0.09 6.57 -10.46
CA VAL A 313 -0.14 8.00 -10.18
C VAL A 313 0.08 8.23 -8.68
N PRO A 314 0.79 9.30 -8.26
CA PRO A 314 0.84 9.70 -6.87
C PRO A 314 -0.57 9.97 -6.33
N TYR A 315 -0.95 9.35 -5.21
CA TYR A 315 -2.21 9.69 -4.53
C TYR A 315 -2.08 10.97 -3.67
N ARG A 316 -0.85 11.29 -3.23
CA ARG A 316 -0.48 12.53 -2.53
C ARG A 316 0.79 13.13 -3.11
N LEU A 317 0.87 14.46 -3.13
CA LEU A 317 2.02 15.27 -3.48
C LEU A 317 3.12 15.23 -2.42
N SER A 318 2.77 15.17 -1.13
CA SER A 318 3.72 14.99 -0.02
C SER A 318 4.58 13.73 -0.24
N ASP A 319 3.94 12.63 -0.65
CA ASP A 319 4.56 11.32 -0.85
C ASP A 319 4.94 11.00 -2.30
N ALA A 320 4.80 11.96 -3.23
CA ALA A 320 4.92 11.68 -4.67
C ALA A 320 6.23 10.98 -5.06
N GLU A 321 7.34 11.29 -4.39
CA GLU A 321 8.65 10.69 -4.67
C GLU A 321 8.72 9.19 -4.34
N LEU A 322 7.81 8.70 -3.48
CA LEU A 322 7.70 7.30 -3.11
C LEU A 322 6.87 6.50 -4.11
N THR A 323 6.11 7.16 -5.00
CA THR A 323 5.24 6.51 -6.00
C THR A 323 5.96 5.42 -6.80
N PRO A 324 7.18 5.62 -7.37
CA PRO A 324 7.89 4.54 -8.04
C PRO A 324 8.11 3.30 -7.16
N THR A 325 8.46 3.52 -5.89
CA THR A 325 8.71 2.43 -4.93
C THR A 325 7.42 1.74 -4.53
N TRP A 326 6.37 2.51 -4.24
CA TRP A 326 5.08 1.98 -3.81
C TRP A 326 4.38 1.21 -4.91
N VAL A 327 4.37 1.73 -6.15
CA VAL A 327 3.81 1.04 -7.31
C VAL A 327 4.55 -0.28 -7.56
N ALA A 328 5.89 -0.26 -7.57
CA ALA A 328 6.68 -1.48 -7.74
C ALA A 328 6.40 -2.52 -6.64
N ASN A 329 6.28 -2.07 -5.39
CA ASN A 329 6.03 -2.95 -4.25
C ASN A 329 4.59 -3.48 -4.22
N LEU A 330 3.61 -2.67 -4.63
CA LEU A 330 2.22 -3.05 -4.78
C LEU A 330 2.07 -4.17 -5.82
N TYR A 331 2.60 -3.96 -7.02
CA TYR A 331 2.54 -4.94 -8.10
C TYR A 331 3.30 -6.21 -7.78
N ARG A 332 4.45 -6.11 -7.09
CA ARG A 332 5.17 -7.27 -6.60
C ARG A 332 4.41 -8.03 -5.52
N GLY A 333 3.80 -7.34 -4.57
CA GLY A 333 3.06 -7.97 -3.47
C GLY A 333 1.75 -8.62 -3.92
N LEU A 334 1.13 -8.12 -5.00
CA LEU A 334 -0.07 -8.69 -5.60
C LEU A 334 0.22 -9.64 -6.79
N ALA A 335 1.48 -9.99 -7.02
CA ALA A 335 1.88 -10.80 -8.17
C ALA A 335 1.24 -12.21 -8.20
N ASP A 336 0.86 -12.71 -7.02
CA ASP A 336 0.22 -14.02 -6.80
C ASP A 336 -1.15 -13.85 -6.10
N LEU A 337 -1.80 -12.70 -6.27
CA LEU A 337 -3.11 -12.42 -5.69
C LEU A 337 -4.17 -13.43 -6.20
N ALA A 338 -4.96 -13.96 -5.27
CA ALA A 338 -6.19 -14.70 -5.57
C ALA A 338 -7.39 -13.86 -5.12
N PRO A 339 -7.91 -12.93 -5.96
CA PRO A 339 -8.85 -11.92 -5.49
C PRO A 339 -10.20 -12.53 -5.04
N TRP A 340 -10.61 -13.66 -5.62
CA TRP A 340 -11.81 -14.40 -5.19
C TRP A 340 -11.74 -14.92 -3.75
N ARG A 341 -10.54 -14.95 -3.15
CA ARG A 341 -10.33 -15.44 -1.79
C ARG A 341 -10.45 -14.37 -0.71
N LEU A 342 -10.46 -13.09 -1.11
CA LEU A 342 -10.34 -11.98 -0.16
C LEU A 342 -11.52 -11.89 0.81
N ASP A 343 -12.76 -12.07 0.33
CA ASP A 343 -13.95 -12.03 1.19
C ASP A 343 -13.89 -13.12 2.29
N ALA A 344 -13.67 -14.38 1.90
CA ALA A 344 -13.54 -15.48 2.85
C ALA A 344 -12.34 -15.29 3.81
N ALA A 345 -11.22 -14.74 3.32
CA ALA A 345 -10.06 -14.45 4.16
C ALA A 345 -10.35 -13.36 5.20
N TYR A 346 -11.06 -12.30 4.82
CA TYR A 346 -11.48 -11.25 5.75
C TYR A 346 -12.45 -11.80 6.80
N ARG A 347 -13.47 -12.56 6.40
CA ARG A 347 -14.43 -13.18 7.33
C ARG A 347 -13.73 -14.10 8.33
N GLY A 348 -12.84 -14.98 7.86
CA GLY A 348 -12.08 -15.86 8.73
C GLY A 348 -11.20 -15.10 9.74
N TRP A 349 -10.58 -14.00 9.31
CA TRP A 349 -9.83 -13.11 10.21
C TRP A 349 -10.74 -12.41 11.23
N ARG A 350 -11.88 -11.89 10.78
CA ARG A 350 -12.86 -11.17 11.61
C ARG A 350 -13.43 -12.09 12.69
N ASP A 351 -13.86 -13.28 12.30
CA ASP A 351 -14.46 -14.27 13.19
C ASP A 351 -13.45 -14.75 14.24
N ALA A 352 -12.18 -14.95 13.84
CA ALA A 352 -11.10 -15.29 14.77
C ALA A 352 -10.83 -14.18 15.80
N ARG A 353 -10.95 -12.91 15.43
CA ARG A 353 -10.82 -11.78 16.36
C ARG A 353 -12.00 -11.64 17.28
N GLN A 354 -13.22 -11.82 16.75
CA GLN A 354 -14.44 -11.81 17.54
C GLN A 354 -14.41 -12.89 18.62
N ALA A 355 -13.96 -14.11 18.28
CA ALA A 355 -13.78 -15.20 19.23
C ALA A 355 -12.76 -14.88 20.35
N GLN A 356 -11.82 -13.96 20.09
CA GLN A 356 -10.83 -13.47 21.06
C GLN A 356 -11.28 -12.20 21.80
N GLY A 357 -12.51 -11.70 21.56
CA GLY A 357 -12.98 -10.44 22.13
C GLY A 357 -12.22 -9.20 21.66
N LEU A 358 -11.58 -9.28 20.49
CA LEU A 358 -10.79 -8.18 19.90
C LEU A 358 -11.66 -7.32 18.97
N PRO A 359 -11.34 -6.02 18.81
CA PRO A 359 -12.04 -5.15 17.85
C PRO A 359 -11.99 -5.72 16.44
N VAL A 360 -13.14 -5.77 15.76
CA VAL A 360 -13.32 -6.31 14.40
C VAL A 360 -13.48 -5.22 13.33
N GLN A 361 -13.46 -3.96 13.75
CA GLN A 361 -13.65 -2.77 12.89
C GLN A 361 -12.38 -2.44 12.08
N ASP A 362 -11.26 -3.11 12.36
CA ASP A 362 -9.96 -2.76 11.81
C ASP A 362 -9.73 -3.41 10.45
N SER A 363 -9.03 -2.75 9.54
CA SER A 363 -8.52 -3.41 8.34
C SER A 363 -7.36 -4.37 8.71
N VAL A 364 -7.22 -5.49 7.99
CA VAL A 364 -6.11 -6.43 8.15
C VAL A 364 -5.04 -6.22 7.08
N VAL A 365 -3.80 -5.97 7.51
CA VAL A 365 -2.67 -5.75 6.60
C VAL A 365 -2.35 -7.00 5.78
N LEU A 366 -2.13 -6.84 4.48
CA LEU A 366 -1.58 -7.87 3.60
C LEU A 366 -0.05 -7.79 3.54
N PHE A 367 0.48 -6.59 3.24
CA PHE A 367 1.92 -6.30 3.23
C PHE A 367 2.20 -4.80 3.27
N GLY A 368 3.45 -4.43 3.58
CA GLY A 368 3.89 -3.03 3.61
C GLY A 368 4.50 -2.58 2.27
N LEU A 369 4.30 -1.30 1.92
CA LEU A 369 4.86 -0.69 0.70
C LEU A 369 6.27 -0.13 0.90
N GLY A 370 6.74 0.03 2.15
CA GLY A 370 8.11 0.44 2.45
C GLY A 370 8.42 1.90 2.09
N GLY A 371 9.71 2.25 2.06
CA GLY A 371 10.19 3.59 1.65
C GLY A 371 10.09 4.69 2.72
N VAL A 372 9.40 4.44 3.85
CA VAL A 372 9.15 5.45 4.89
C VAL A 372 9.79 5.04 6.23
N GLY A 373 10.52 5.97 6.85
CA GLY A 373 11.13 5.83 8.18
C GLY A 373 10.20 6.13 9.36
N ALA A 374 8.94 6.48 9.10
CA ALA A 374 7.96 6.88 10.10
C ALA A 374 7.45 5.68 10.95
N ALA A 375 6.90 6.00 12.13
CA ALA A 375 6.32 5.01 13.04
C ALA A 375 5.10 4.31 12.43
N ARG A 376 4.26 5.06 11.72
CA ARG A 376 3.15 4.52 10.90
C ARG A 376 3.65 4.40 9.47
N LYS A 377 3.56 3.20 8.91
CA LYS A 377 4.09 2.88 7.58
C LYS A 377 2.94 2.65 6.60
N PRO A 378 3.12 2.98 5.31
CA PRO A 378 2.14 2.69 4.26
C PRO A 378 2.02 1.18 4.05
N LYS A 379 0.81 0.66 4.08
CA LYS A 379 0.51 -0.77 3.90
C LYS A 379 -0.73 -0.95 3.06
N LEU A 380 -0.72 -2.01 2.25
CA LEU A 380 -1.94 -2.54 1.67
C LEU A 380 -2.67 -3.34 2.74
N ALA A 381 -3.95 -3.03 2.94
CA ALA A 381 -4.82 -3.76 3.84
C ALA A 381 -6.09 -4.21 3.15
N LEU A 382 -6.68 -5.26 3.71
CA LEU A 382 -7.98 -5.80 3.37
C LEU A 382 -8.98 -5.37 4.44
N ASP A 383 -10.10 -4.84 3.97
CA ASP A 383 -11.23 -4.32 4.73
C ASP A 383 -12.53 -4.83 4.09
N HIS A 384 -13.69 -4.35 4.54
CA HIS A 384 -14.98 -4.75 4.00
C HIS A 384 -16.03 -3.62 4.06
N THR A 385 -16.67 -3.32 2.93
CA THR A 385 -17.70 -2.26 2.79
C THR A 385 -19.11 -2.77 3.04
N GLY A 386 -19.30 -3.67 4.02
CA GLY A 386 -20.58 -4.35 4.28
C GLY A 386 -20.99 -5.38 3.21
N ASP A 387 -20.88 -5.02 1.93
CA ASP A 387 -21.34 -5.82 0.78
C ASP A 387 -20.18 -6.44 -0.02
N ALA A 388 -18.97 -5.88 0.05
CA ALA A 388 -17.82 -6.36 -0.71
C ALA A 388 -16.49 -6.27 0.08
N PRO A 389 -15.49 -7.13 -0.23
CA PRO A 389 -14.13 -6.93 0.25
C PRO A 389 -13.53 -5.67 -0.38
N LEU A 390 -12.83 -4.88 0.43
CA LEU A 390 -12.17 -3.63 0.04
C LEU A 390 -10.66 -3.76 0.22
N LEU A 391 -9.87 -3.51 -0.81
CA LEU A 391 -8.44 -3.25 -0.65
C LEU A 391 -8.21 -1.75 -0.50
N ARG A 392 -7.40 -1.38 0.49
CA ARG A 392 -7.15 0.04 0.78
C ARG A 392 -5.73 0.30 1.21
N LEU A 393 -5.29 1.54 0.99
CA LEU A 393 -4.05 2.04 1.58
C LEU A 393 -4.31 2.47 3.03
N ILE A 394 -3.46 2.03 3.96
CA ILE A 394 -3.50 2.50 5.35
C ILE A 394 -2.11 2.84 5.88
N HIS A 395 -2.08 3.73 6.86
CA HIS A 395 -0.87 4.10 7.60
C HIS A 395 -0.93 3.54 9.03
N THR A 396 -0.21 2.45 9.28
CA THR A 396 -0.23 1.76 10.58
C THR A 396 1.14 1.34 11.07
N GLY A 397 1.34 1.39 12.39
CA GLY A 397 2.51 0.82 13.08
C GLY A 397 2.35 -0.67 13.39
N SER A 398 1.14 -1.23 13.25
CA SER A 398 0.88 -2.64 13.57
C SER A 398 1.68 -3.57 12.67
N SER A 399 2.35 -4.57 13.24
CA SER A 399 3.05 -5.60 12.47
C SER A 399 2.18 -6.81 12.14
N ALA A 400 0.91 -6.80 12.60
CA ALA A 400 -0.04 -7.86 12.29
C ALA A 400 -0.28 -7.94 10.78
N VAL A 401 -0.42 -9.15 10.25
CA VAL A 401 -0.55 -9.42 8.82
C VAL A 401 -1.44 -10.65 8.59
N LEU A 402 -2.25 -10.60 7.54
CA LEU A 402 -3.01 -11.73 7.04
C LEU A 402 -2.06 -12.75 6.35
N PRO A 403 -2.02 -14.02 6.80
CA PRO A 403 -1.14 -15.02 6.20
C PRO A 403 -1.38 -15.21 4.70
N TYR A 404 -0.30 -15.36 3.93
CA TYR A 404 -0.34 -15.50 2.46
C TYR A 404 -1.23 -16.65 2.00
N ALA A 405 -1.26 -17.75 2.75
CA ALA A 405 -2.04 -18.93 2.43
C ALA A 405 -3.56 -18.65 2.28
N HIS A 406 -4.06 -17.54 2.82
CA HIS A 406 -5.47 -17.17 2.77
C HIS A 406 -5.88 -16.35 1.55
N TRP A 407 -4.94 -15.62 0.92
CA TRP A 407 -5.29 -14.64 -0.12
C TRP A 407 -4.43 -14.73 -1.40
N THR A 408 -3.45 -15.62 -1.43
CA THR A 408 -2.64 -15.89 -2.63
C THR A 408 -3.14 -17.12 -3.38
N VAL A 409 -2.75 -17.26 -4.66
CA VAL A 409 -3.08 -18.43 -5.48
C VAL A 409 -2.44 -19.68 -4.86
N PRO A 410 -3.21 -20.72 -4.50
CA PRO A 410 -2.65 -22.00 -4.06
C PRO A 410 -1.70 -22.57 -5.09
N THR A 411 -0.52 -23.03 -4.64
CA THR A 411 0.53 -23.53 -5.53
C THR A 411 0.10 -24.72 -6.40
N ASP A 412 -0.73 -25.59 -5.85
CA ASP A 412 -1.30 -26.73 -6.55
C ASP A 412 -2.38 -26.30 -7.57
N LEU A 413 -3.23 -25.32 -7.24
CA LEU A 413 -4.14 -24.72 -8.22
C LEU A 413 -3.36 -24.07 -9.39
N ASP A 414 -2.27 -23.38 -9.09
CA ASP A 414 -1.43 -22.71 -10.09
C ASP A 414 -0.87 -23.69 -11.13
N ALA A 415 -0.45 -24.89 -10.69
CA ALA A 415 -0.02 -25.96 -11.59
C ALA A 415 -1.13 -26.40 -12.55
N HIS A 416 -2.36 -26.56 -12.04
CA HIS A 416 -3.52 -26.92 -12.86
C HIS A 416 -3.88 -25.85 -13.89
N LEU A 417 -3.75 -24.57 -13.53
CA LEU A 417 -3.97 -23.45 -14.44
C LEU A 417 -2.95 -23.40 -15.59
N TYR A 418 -1.78 -24.01 -15.43
CA TYR A 418 -0.80 -24.19 -16.49
C TYR A 418 -0.96 -25.53 -17.26
N GLY A 419 -1.90 -26.38 -16.85
CA GLY A 419 -2.05 -27.75 -17.38
C GLY A 419 -0.90 -28.68 -16.97
N TRP A 420 -0.14 -28.32 -15.93
CA TRP A 420 0.91 -29.16 -15.38
C TRP A 420 0.32 -30.17 -14.40
N GLN A 421 0.85 -31.40 -14.39
CA GLN A 421 0.39 -32.47 -13.51
C GLN A 421 1.29 -32.54 -12.26
N PRO A 422 0.82 -32.05 -11.09
CA PRO A 422 1.58 -32.19 -9.85
C PRO A 422 1.67 -33.67 -9.46
N SER A 423 2.73 -34.03 -8.72
CA SER A 423 2.88 -35.37 -8.13
C SER A 423 1.99 -35.60 -6.92
N LEU A 424 1.40 -34.53 -6.37
CA LEU A 424 0.42 -34.60 -5.29
C LEU A 424 -0.98 -34.92 -5.82
N PRO A 425 -1.81 -35.63 -5.03
CA PRO A 425 -3.17 -35.92 -5.43
C PRO A 425 -4.00 -34.65 -5.64
N TYR A 426 -4.84 -34.68 -6.67
CA TYR A 426 -5.82 -33.64 -6.97
C TYR A 426 -6.91 -33.64 -5.89
N PRO A 427 -7.30 -32.48 -5.33
CA PRO A 427 -8.45 -32.42 -4.43
C PRO A 427 -9.72 -32.74 -5.22
N GLN A 428 -10.45 -33.76 -4.81
CA GLN A 428 -11.71 -34.16 -5.45
C GLN A 428 -12.81 -33.11 -5.29
#